data_AF-U2F424-F1
#
_entry.id   AF-U2F424-F1
#
_cell.length_a   1.000
_cell.length_b   1.000
_cell.length_c   1.000
_cell.angle_alpha   90.00
_cell.angle_beta   90.00
_cell.angle_gamma   90.00
#
_symmetry.space_group_name_H-M   'P 1'
#
loop_
_entity.id
_entity.type
_entity.pdbx_description
1 polymer ?
#
loop_
_entity_poly.entity_id
_entity_poly.type
_entity_poly.pdbx_seq_one_letter_code
_entity_poly.pdbx_strand_id
1 'polypeptide(L)'
;MSTPLEEYHKELKKRAAENVETPQPCEVDDTVEVSQISGIPEHMTDYPCTGEVIRVEPRGLGTHNIFADWFVKVRFTEEQLDGAVFKGTTELYCVGGTRPLWDEQPIEVVDE
;
A
#
# COMPACT_ATOMS: atom_id res chain seq x y z
N MET A 1 -5.65 -26.18 8.50
CA MET A 1 -4.62 -26.15 9.58
C MET A 1 -3.52 -25.25 9.06
N SER A 2 -3.19 -24.16 9.77
CA SER A 2 -2.11 -23.26 9.34
C SER A 2 -0.75 -23.90 9.60
N THR A 3 0.22 -23.60 8.74
CA THR A 3 1.60 -24.09 8.92
C THR A 3 2.33 -23.28 10.00
N PRO A 4 3.37 -23.82 10.65
CA PRO A 4 4.19 -23.08 11.62
C PRO A 4 4.77 -21.78 11.05
N LEU A 5 5.04 -21.75 9.74
CA LEU A 5 5.53 -20.57 9.04
C LEU A 5 4.44 -19.49 8.88
N GLU A 6 3.21 -19.89 8.59
CA GLU A 6 2.05 -18.98 8.55
C GLU A 6 1.75 -18.37 9.91
N GLU A 7 1.84 -19.17 10.98
CA GLU A 7 1.65 -18.68 12.35
C GLU A 7 2.76 -17.71 12.76
N TYR A 8 4.01 -18.03 12.44
CA TYR A 8 5.14 -17.13 12.66
C TYR A 8 4.99 -15.80 11.89
N HIS A 9 4.55 -15.85 10.63
CA HIS A 9 4.29 -14.63 9.85
C HIS A 9 3.11 -13.81 10.41
N LYS A 10 2.05 -14.46 10.90
CA LYS A 10 0.94 -13.77 11.58
C LYS A 10 1.42 -13.06 12.84
N GLU A 11 2.26 -13.71 13.64
CA GLU A 11 2.81 -13.12 14.87
C GLU A 11 3.74 -11.93 14.56
N LEU A 12 4.59 -12.04 13.54
CA LEU A 12 5.42 -10.92 13.07
C LEU A 12 4.59 -9.74 12.60
N LYS A 13 3.54 -9.98 11.79
CA LYS A 13 2.63 -8.93 11.34
C LYS A 13 1.90 -8.26 12.50
N LYS A 14 1.50 -9.03 13.51
CA LYS A 14 0.86 -8.49 14.71
C LYS A 14 1.81 -7.60 15.51
N ARG A 15 3.04 -8.06 15.76
CA ARG A 15 4.06 -7.25 16.44
C ARG A 15 4.44 -6.01 15.65
N ALA A 16 4.47 -6.10 14.32
CA ALA A 16 4.67 -4.96 13.45
C ALA A 16 3.55 -3.92 13.66
N ALA A 17 2.28 -4.34 13.59
CA ALA A 17 1.11 -3.47 13.82
C ALA A 17 1.14 -2.78 15.20
N GLU A 18 1.58 -3.48 16.24
CA GLU A 18 1.72 -2.93 17.60
C GLU A 18 2.85 -1.89 17.73
N ASN A 19 3.81 -1.88 16.81
CA ASN A 19 4.94 -0.94 16.79
C ASN A 19 4.79 0.20 15.78
N VAL A 20 3.63 0.31 15.12
CA VAL A 20 3.34 1.41 14.20
C VAL A 20 2.79 2.61 14.98
N GLU A 21 3.35 3.80 14.76
CA GLU A 21 2.91 5.00 15.46
C GLU A 21 1.61 5.57 14.90
N THR A 22 1.33 5.31 13.61
CA THR A 22 0.09 5.73 12.95
C THR A 22 -1.00 4.66 13.03
N PRO A 23 -2.27 5.06 13.27
CA PRO A 23 -3.40 4.14 13.25
C PRO A 23 -3.58 3.56 11.84
N GLN A 24 -4.12 2.33 11.78
CA GLN A 24 -4.45 1.69 10.51
C GLN A 24 -5.38 2.57 9.68
N PRO A 25 -5.05 2.88 8.42
CA PRO A 25 -5.79 3.89 7.65
C PRO A 25 -7.11 3.38 7.06
N CYS A 26 -7.23 2.08 6.80
CA CYS A 26 -8.38 1.42 6.20
C CYS A 26 -8.33 -0.10 6.42
N GLU A 27 -9.43 -0.79 6.15
CA GLU A 27 -9.54 -2.25 6.15
C GLU A 27 -9.49 -2.83 4.72
N VAL A 28 -9.28 -4.14 4.61
CA VAL A 28 -9.42 -4.83 3.33
C VAL A 28 -10.89 -4.83 2.93
N ASP A 29 -11.16 -4.72 1.63
CA ASP A 29 -12.47 -4.55 0.98
C ASP A 29 -13.10 -3.15 1.17
N ASP A 30 -12.41 -2.22 1.86
CA ASP A 30 -12.82 -0.82 1.90
C ASP A 30 -12.74 -0.17 0.51
N THR A 31 -13.61 0.81 0.28
CA THR A 31 -13.55 1.67 -0.89
C THR A 31 -12.92 3.02 -0.51
N VAL A 32 -11.84 3.40 -1.21
CA VAL A 32 -11.07 4.62 -0.91
C VAL A 32 -11.00 5.56 -2.12
N GLU A 33 -11.02 6.87 -1.84
CA GLU A 33 -10.76 7.91 -2.85
C GLU A 33 -9.27 8.20 -2.95
N VAL A 34 -8.78 8.27 -4.18
CA VAL A 34 -7.38 8.48 -4.50
C VAL A 34 -7.27 9.71 -5.39
N SER A 35 -6.50 10.70 -4.92
CA SER A 35 -6.31 11.97 -5.64
C SER A 35 -5.39 11.86 -6.85
N GLN A 36 -4.50 10.86 -6.89
CA GLN A 36 -3.59 10.63 -8.02
C GLN A 36 -3.10 9.18 -8.04
N ILE A 37 -3.03 8.58 -9.23
CA ILE A 37 -2.43 7.26 -9.48
C ILE A 37 -1.07 7.45 -10.15
N SER A 38 -0.06 6.68 -9.71
CA SER A 38 1.29 6.77 -10.26
C SER A 38 1.30 6.42 -11.74
N GLY A 39 2.05 7.20 -12.54
CA GLY A 39 2.15 6.97 -13.98
C GLY A 39 0.91 7.36 -14.80
N ILE A 40 -0.18 7.84 -14.17
CA ILE A 40 -1.38 8.34 -14.87
C ILE A 40 -1.46 9.87 -14.75
N PRO A 41 -1.20 10.61 -15.84
CA PRO A 41 -1.31 12.08 -15.84
C PRO A 41 -2.72 12.58 -15.53
N GLU A 42 -2.85 13.77 -14.93
CA GLU A 42 -4.14 14.40 -14.57
C GLU A 42 -5.11 14.59 -15.75
N HIS A 43 -4.60 14.71 -16.98
CA HIS A 43 -5.45 14.90 -18.16
C HIS A 43 -5.94 13.58 -18.79
N MET A 44 -5.47 12.44 -18.30
CA MET A 44 -5.82 11.11 -18.80
C MET A 44 -6.91 10.42 -17.98
N THR A 45 -7.28 10.99 -16.84
CA THR A 45 -8.27 10.42 -15.91
C THR A 45 -8.88 11.52 -15.06
N ASP A 46 -10.17 11.41 -14.78
CA ASP A 46 -10.86 12.31 -13.86
C ASP A 46 -10.56 11.90 -12.41
N TYR A 47 -9.79 12.73 -11.72
CA TYR A 47 -9.48 12.57 -10.30
C TYR A 47 -10.47 13.36 -9.41
N PRO A 48 -10.76 12.90 -8.18
CA PRO A 48 -10.25 11.69 -7.54
C PRO A 48 -10.87 10.41 -8.09
N CYS A 49 -10.08 9.33 -8.14
CA CYS A 49 -10.55 8.01 -8.54
C CYS A 49 -10.92 7.19 -7.31
N THR A 50 -11.93 6.33 -7.43
CA THR A 50 -12.33 5.43 -6.35
C THR A 50 -11.79 4.02 -6.59
N GLY A 51 -11.21 3.37 -5.58
CA GLY A 51 -10.67 2.01 -5.69
C GLY A 51 -10.95 1.14 -4.47
N GLU A 52 -10.83 -0.17 -4.64
CA GLU A 52 -11.04 -1.19 -3.59
C GLU A 52 -9.72 -1.58 -2.93
N VAL A 53 -9.66 -1.55 -1.60
CA VAL A 53 -8.48 -1.96 -0.83
C VAL A 53 -8.37 -3.49 -0.84
N ILE A 54 -7.33 -4.03 -1.46
CA ILE A 54 -7.13 -5.49 -1.55
C ILE A 54 -6.07 -6.02 -0.59
N ARG A 55 -5.29 -5.14 0.04
CA ARG A 55 -4.26 -5.52 1.01
C ARG A 55 -3.93 -4.32 1.90
N VAL A 56 -3.89 -4.55 3.21
CA VAL A 56 -3.37 -3.60 4.20
C VAL A 56 -2.34 -4.33 5.05
N GLU A 57 -1.12 -3.82 5.10
CA GLU A 57 -0.06 -4.42 5.90
C GLU A 57 0.71 -3.37 6.70
N PRO A 58 0.98 -3.63 7.98
CA PRO A 58 1.89 -2.79 8.76
C PRO A 58 3.33 -2.99 8.29
N ARG A 59 4.20 -2.04 8.65
CA ARG A 59 5.64 -2.09 8.41
C ARG A 59 6.25 -3.45 8.76
N GLY A 60 6.70 -4.23 7.78
CA GLY A 60 7.24 -5.58 8.00
C GLY A 60 8.10 -6.08 6.84
N LEU A 61 9.03 -7.00 7.15
CA LEU A 61 10.09 -7.53 6.28
C LEU A 61 9.56 -8.03 4.92
N GLY A 62 9.72 -7.19 3.89
CA GLY A 62 9.34 -7.55 2.53
C GLY A 62 9.34 -6.35 1.58
N THR A 63 10.40 -6.28 0.80
CA THR A 63 10.46 -5.86 -0.61
C THR A 63 10.56 -4.39 -1.03
N HIS A 64 10.42 -3.38 -0.18
CA HIS A 64 10.67 -2.01 -0.64
C HIS A 64 11.49 -1.22 0.39
N ASN A 65 12.52 -0.50 -0.06
CA ASN A 65 13.31 0.44 0.74
C ASN A 65 12.52 1.70 1.11
N ILE A 66 11.25 1.52 1.45
CA ILE A 66 10.28 2.56 1.74
C ILE A 66 9.90 2.44 3.21
N PHE A 67 10.11 3.52 3.95
CA PHE A 67 9.85 3.60 5.38
C PHE A 67 8.43 4.13 5.62
N ALA A 68 7.46 3.26 5.37
CA ALA A 68 6.06 3.52 5.68
C ALA A 68 5.63 2.71 6.91
N ASP A 69 4.68 3.26 7.63
CA ASP A 69 4.00 2.60 8.73
C ASP A 69 2.98 1.57 8.23
N TRP A 70 2.30 1.90 7.13
CA TRP A 70 1.32 1.05 6.46
C TRP A 70 1.52 1.02 4.95
N PHE A 71 1.35 -0.17 4.39
CA PHE A 71 1.32 -0.46 2.96
C PHE A 71 -0.10 -0.86 2.58
N VAL A 72 -0.76 -0.02 1.78
CA VAL A 72 -2.14 -0.21 1.33
C VAL A 72 -2.13 -0.45 -0.18
N LYS A 73 -2.57 -1.62 -0.63
CA LYS A 73 -2.73 -1.91 -2.04
C LYS A 73 -4.18 -1.73 -2.45
N VAL A 74 -4.42 -0.84 -3.41
CA VAL A 74 -5.75 -0.53 -3.93
C VAL A 74 -5.85 -1.06 -5.36
N ARG A 75 -6.97 -1.71 -5.69
CA ARG A 75 -7.33 -2.15 -7.02
C ARG A 75 -8.33 -1.17 -7.61
N PHE A 76 -8.12 -0.79 -8.86
CA PHE A 76 -9.07 0.00 -9.64
C PHE A 76 -9.69 -0.86 -10.73
N THR A 77 -10.99 -0.74 -10.94
CA THR A 77 -11.70 -1.38 -12.05
C THR A 77 -11.81 -0.42 -13.24
N GLU A 78 -12.09 -0.96 -14.43
CA GLU A 78 -12.26 -0.14 -15.64
C GLU A 78 -13.42 0.86 -15.51
N GLU A 79 -14.50 0.47 -14.82
CA GLU A 79 -15.65 1.35 -14.54
C GLU A 79 -15.28 2.52 -13.63
N GLN A 80 -14.28 2.35 -12.77
CA GLN A 80 -13.82 3.36 -11.81
C GLN A 80 -12.80 4.35 -12.40
N LEU A 81 -12.18 4.04 -13.54
CA LEU A 81 -11.15 4.84 -14.18
C LEU A 81 -11.63 5.58 -15.45
N ASP A 82 -12.96 5.69 -15.62
CA ASP A 82 -13.68 6.34 -16.74
C ASP A 82 -12.92 6.34 -18.08
N GLY A 83 -12.62 5.14 -18.60
CA GLY A 83 -12.05 4.97 -19.93
C GLY A 83 -10.53 5.09 -20.05
N ALA A 84 -9.79 5.29 -18.96
CA ALA A 84 -8.33 5.32 -18.98
C ALA A 84 -7.71 3.91 -19.14
N VAL A 85 -7.83 3.31 -20.34
CA VAL A 85 -7.01 2.27 -21.04
C VAL A 85 -6.37 1.10 -20.22
N PHE A 86 -6.65 0.93 -18.93
CA PHE A 86 -5.95 -0.02 -18.08
C PHE A 86 -6.92 -1.03 -17.47
N LYS A 87 -6.76 -2.28 -17.92
CA LYS A 87 -7.36 -3.46 -17.30
C LYS A 87 -6.83 -3.60 -15.87
N GLY A 88 -7.62 -3.20 -14.89
CA GLY A 88 -7.42 -3.61 -13.50
C GLY A 88 -6.03 -3.27 -12.95
N THR A 89 -5.70 -1.98 -12.79
CA THR A 89 -4.43 -1.57 -12.18
C THR A 89 -4.50 -1.72 -10.66
N THR A 90 -3.37 -2.06 -10.04
CA THR A 90 -3.21 -2.00 -8.59
C THR A 90 -2.12 -1.03 -8.21
N GLU A 91 -2.38 -0.12 -7.29
CA GLU A 91 -1.43 0.87 -6.80
C GLU A 91 -1.08 0.59 -5.32
N LEU A 92 0.15 0.89 -4.93
CA LEU A 92 0.62 0.78 -3.56
C LEU A 92 0.72 2.18 -2.92
N TYR A 93 -0.06 2.42 -1.89
CA TYR A 93 0.00 3.63 -1.08
C TYR A 93 0.75 3.36 0.22
N CYS A 94 1.59 4.32 0.58
CA CYS A 94 2.34 4.32 1.82
C CYS A 94 1.73 5.36 2.76
N VAL A 95 1.30 4.93 3.95
CA VAL A 95 0.68 5.81 4.94
C VAL A 95 1.52 5.82 6.22
N GLY A 96 1.76 7.01 6.77
CA GLY A 96 2.53 7.20 7.99
C GLY A 96 4.03 6.94 7.82
N GLY A 97 4.75 6.95 8.94
CA GLY A 97 6.21 6.92 9.01
C GLY A 97 6.80 8.29 9.34
N THR A 98 7.94 8.30 10.01
CA THR A 98 8.65 9.53 10.39
C THR A 98 9.90 9.72 9.53
N ARG A 99 10.14 10.95 9.07
CA ARG A 99 11.32 11.33 8.27
C ARG A 99 12.66 10.89 8.89
N PRO A 100 12.87 10.93 10.23
CA PRO A 100 14.06 10.36 10.87
C PRO A 100 14.29 8.89 10.53
N LEU A 101 13.23 8.07 10.42
CA LEU A 101 13.34 6.66 10.05
C LEU A 101 13.62 6.46 8.55
N TRP A 102 13.42 7.50 7.73
CA TRP A 102 13.73 7.50 6.28
C TRP A 102 15.22 7.76 6.04
N ASP A 103 15.86 8.57 6.90
CA ASP A 103 17.28 8.92 6.82
C ASP A 103 18.21 7.82 7.39
N GLU A 104 17.68 6.90 8.21
CA GLU A 104 18.46 5.87 8.92
C GLU A 104 18.73 4.58 8.11
N GLN A 105 18.12 4.41 6.95
CA GLN A 105 18.39 3.26 6.08
C GLN A 105 18.61 3.72 4.63
N PRO A 106 19.74 3.34 4.01
CA PRO A 106 20.02 3.73 2.64
C PRO A 106 18.99 3.08 1.71
N ILE A 107 18.29 3.91 0.93
CA ILE A 107 17.42 3.44 -0.13
C ILE A 107 18.31 2.85 -1.25
N GLU A 108 18.55 1.54 -1.24
CA GLU A 108 19.17 0.86 -2.37
C GLU A 108 18.11 0.61 -3.44
N VAL A 109 18.09 1.45 -4.48
CA VAL A 109 17.27 1.17 -5.66
C VAL A 109 17.85 -0.09 -6.32
N VAL A 110 17.13 -1.20 -6.25
CA VAL A 110 17.46 -2.43 -6.99
C VAL A 110 16.62 -2.41 -8.25
N ASP A 111 17.26 -2.15 -9.39
CA ASP A 111 16.64 -2.35 -10.70
C ASP A 111 16.45 -3.86 -10.92
N GLU A 112 15.26 -4.26 -11.37
CA GLU A 112 14.94 -5.65 -11.76
C GLU A 112 15.78 -6.15 -12.95
#